data_AF-A0A9D6NDA0-F1
#
_entry.id   AF-A0A9D6NDA0-F1
#
_cell.length_a   1.000
_cell.length_b   1.000
_cell.length_c   1.000
_cell.angle_alpha   90.00
_cell.angle_beta   90.00
_cell.angle_gamma   90.00
#
_symmetry.space_group_name_H-M   'P 1'
#
loop_
_entity.id
_entity.type
_entity.pdbx_description
1 polymer ?
#
loop_
_entity_poly.entity_id
_entity_poly.type
_entity_poly.pdbx_seq_one_letter_code
_entity_poly.pdbx_strand_id
1 'polypeptide(L)'
;MRVTSIHAQPVLGARYPAAAAAVSAGKDVQASSDAVTLSGATEATKAAEKSAAAGPVPVASDPVPAQIAVLEREGAPPVAIPRALGAVPGKVRLDAFMKVRDFDLLVARDGKVTSQTVPVHSAPGHNSTLVAALIVDGSNPPQPVLKDGDMRFARVLAGDAYEKMGFVAGRWDKAGVDGSGIGIDEIAEEVGGHALENGLRPLGEQLLPSMPHESTEADQYFVAVIKLDSSVTGDGGGMEIPGQMGPHVMTLEEGFQAMNEGRVGDSARCRVMYNRALDSIGYIRELGVWVHDVPALAARHSTLGLGPVWDPRHLKPAPRSSEEHEEKGDPAPPPAEKVDNGLLLSCERIPVSDGVTMLDAVTSHAVGDRPVRKPMKNQILQVDYGRAKVITYYVDPERGPMVHAGDVERPVMAVKGLALDQERTYKKENTELVRQDLDEARLRLGEDPDAQVAAAFHGQPTRLATASTASSGQSTLYYHFYANEVPPEDGFVPLHEFIQACRADAQADSAAEATCELLTENLQWLPTLRMTVEQARQLLPQKE
;
A
#
# COMPACT_ATOMS: atom_id res chain seq x y z
N MET A 1 -48.23 1.76 -20.84
CA MET A 1 -47.76 0.37 -20.67
C MET A 1 -47.30 -0.17 -22.02
N ARG A 2 -45.99 -0.13 -22.26
CA ARG A 2 -45.27 -0.80 -23.36
C ARG A 2 -43.91 -1.17 -22.77
N VAL A 3 -43.61 -2.45 -22.74
CA VAL A 3 -42.29 -2.98 -22.39
C VAL A 3 -41.50 -3.06 -23.68
N THR A 4 -40.39 -2.34 -23.73
CA THR A 4 -39.37 -2.47 -24.79
C THR A 4 -38.07 -2.83 -24.09
N SER A 5 -37.52 -3.97 -24.51
CA SER A 5 -36.27 -4.56 -24.08
C SER A 5 -35.05 -3.69 -24.38
N ILE A 6 -34.13 -3.56 -23.43
CA ILE A 6 -32.76 -3.09 -23.66
C ILE A 6 -31.83 -4.29 -23.45
N HIS A 7 -31.06 -4.59 -24.50
CA HIS A 7 -29.96 -5.55 -24.49
C HIS A 7 -28.77 -4.97 -23.72
N ALA A 8 -28.24 -5.72 -22.76
CA ALA A 8 -26.85 -5.60 -22.30
C ALA A 8 -26.08 -6.82 -22.83
N GLN A 9 -24.94 -6.57 -23.49
CA GLN A 9 -24.03 -7.60 -24.00
C GLN A 9 -23.18 -8.20 -22.88
N PRO A 10 -22.81 -9.50 -22.96
CA PRO A 10 -21.78 -10.09 -22.10
C PRO A 10 -20.43 -10.05 -22.82
N VAL A 11 -19.57 -9.07 -22.50
CA VAL A 11 -18.15 -9.13 -22.85
C VAL A 11 -17.42 -9.84 -21.72
N LEU A 12 -17.46 -11.18 -21.73
CA LEU A 12 -16.50 -12.07 -21.06
C LEU A 12 -16.72 -13.56 -21.41
N GLY A 13 -17.50 -13.87 -22.46
CA GLY A 13 -17.78 -15.25 -22.88
C GLY A 13 -17.07 -15.73 -24.15
N ALA A 14 -16.25 -14.90 -24.80
CA ALA A 14 -15.78 -15.18 -26.17
C ALA A 14 -14.32 -15.64 -26.31
N ARG A 15 -13.55 -15.84 -25.23
CA ARG A 15 -12.11 -16.17 -25.36
C ARG A 15 -11.66 -17.57 -24.90
N TYR A 16 -12.46 -18.37 -24.19
CA TYR A 16 -12.00 -19.69 -23.72
C TYR A 16 -13.13 -20.75 -23.61
N PRO A 17 -13.55 -21.41 -24.70
CA PRO A 17 -14.61 -22.41 -24.66
C PRO A 17 -14.22 -23.75 -24.00
N ALA A 18 -12.93 -24.00 -23.75
CA ALA A 18 -12.46 -25.24 -23.14
C ALA A 18 -12.48 -25.24 -21.59
N ALA A 19 -12.58 -24.07 -20.95
CA ALA A 19 -12.59 -23.95 -19.48
C ALA A 19 -14.01 -23.96 -18.88
N ALA A 20 -15.03 -23.60 -19.66
CA ALA A 20 -16.42 -23.58 -19.20
C ALA A 20 -17.06 -24.99 -19.10
N ALA A 21 -16.49 -26.01 -19.75
CA ALA A 21 -17.04 -27.36 -19.77
C ALA A 21 -16.64 -28.23 -18.56
N ALA A 22 -15.65 -27.80 -17.76
CA ALA A 22 -15.18 -28.55 -16.58
C ALA A 22 -15.96 -28.22 -15.29
N VAL A 23 -16.72 -27.12 -15.27
CA VAL A 23 -17.46 -26.65 -14.07
C VAL A 23 -18.88 -27.23 -14.00
N SER A 24 -19.43 -27.75 -15.11
CA SER A 24 -20.80 -28.29 -15.19
C SER A 24 -20.92 -29.79 -14.92
N ALA A 25 -19.84 -30.49 -14.56
CA ALA A 25 -19.88 -31.92 -14.29
C ALA A 25 -19.15 -32.24 -12.98
N GLY A 26 -19.81 -31.97 -11.84
CA GLY A 26 -19.32 -32.33 -10.53
C GLY A 26 -18.97 -33.82 -10.45
N LYS A 27 -17.68 -34.14 -10.48
CA LYS A 27 -17.12 -35.45 -10.15
C LYS A 27 -15.75 -35.27 -9.49
N ASP A 28 -15.60 -35.86 -8.32
CA ASP A 28 -14.32 -36.06 -7.65
C ASP A 28 -13.41 -36.94 -8.50
N VAL A 29 -12.14 -36.55 -8.64
CA VAL A 29 -11.08 -37.37 -9.25
C VAL A 29 -10.05 -37.70 -8.17
N GLN A 30 -10.12 -38.94 -7.65
CA GLN A 30 -8.98 -39.58 -6.99
C GLN A 30 -8.10 -40.23 -8.06
N ALA A 31 -6.78 -40.01 -7.96
CA ALA A 31 -5.79 -40.65 -8.81
C ALA A 31 -5.40 -42.02 -8.23
N SER A 32 -5.57 -43.10 -9.02
CA SER A 32 -4.71 -44.28 -8.89
C SER A 32 -4.48 -44.92 -10.26
N SER A 33 -3.22 -45.23 -10.53
CA SER A 33 -2.75 -46.04 -11.65
C SER A 33 -3.17 -47.50 -11.45
N ASP A 34 -3.92 -48.05 -12.40
CA ASP A 34 -3.62 -49.32 -13.09
C ASP A 34 -4.81 -49.77 -13.94
N ALA A 35 -4.48 -50.39 -15.08
CA ALA A 35 -5.42 -50.88 -16.07
C ALA A 35 -6.12 -52.17 -15.64
N VAL A 36 -7.37 -52.39 -16.07
CA VAL A 36 -7.91 -53.63 -16.70
C VAL A 36 -9.44 -53.50 -16.93
N THR A 37 -9.89 -54.23 -17.95
CA THR A 37 -11.17 -54.28 -18.67
C THR A 37 -12.39 -54.86 -17.93
N LEU A 38 -13.57 -54.35 -18.33
CA LEU A 38 -14.91 -54.96 -18.52
C LEU A 38 -15.79 -55.49 -17.36
N SER A 39 -17.06 -55.03 -17.44
CA SER A 39 -18.34 -55.71 -17.17
C SER A 39 -19.00 -55.60 -15.78
N GLY A 40 -20.33 -55.42 -15.79
CA GLY A 40 -21.23 -55.86 -14.71
C GLY A 40 -22.04 -54.78 -14.01
N ALA A 41 -23.33 -54.72 -14.33
CA ALA A 41 -24.36 -53.95 -13.62
C ALA A 41 -24.83 -54.64 -12.32
N THR A 42 -25.30 -53.86 -11.33
CA THR A 42 -26.43 -54.10 -10.37
C THR A 42 -26.33 -53.06 -9.23
N GLU A 43 -27.28 -52.12 -9.09
CA GLU A 43 -28.51 -52.11 -8.27
C GLU A 43 -28.35 -51.69 -6.78
N ALA A 44 -29.37 -50.94 -6.31
CA ALA A 44 -29.67 -50.45 -4.95
C ALA A 44 -28.87 -49.21 -4.48
N THR A 45 -29.48 -48.11 -4.01
CA THR A 45 -30.51 -48.02 -2.96
C THR A 45 -31.41 -46.78 -3.07
N LYS A 46 -32.68 -46.96 -2.68
CA LYS A 46 -33.71 -45.94 -2.40
C LYS A 46 -34.00 -45.89 -0.88
N ALA A 47 -34.59 -44.77 -0.47
CA ALA A 47 -35.33 -44.47 0.78
C ALA A 47 -34.46 -43.96 1.96
N ALA A 48 -34.87 -42.97 2.76
CA ALA A 48 -36.24 -42.54 3.10
C ALA A 48 -36.35 -41.05 3.50
N GLU A 49 -37.54 -40.48 3.23
CA GLU A 49 -38.08 -39.22 3.77
C GLU A 49 -39.05 -39.46 4.95
N LYS A 50 -39.39 -38.34 5.62
CA LYS A 50 -40.53 -38.03 6.55
C LYS A 50 -40.21 -38.21 8.05
N SER A 51 -40.62 -37.31 8.95
CA SER A 51 -41.89 -36.56 9.03
C SER A 51 -41.80 -35.28 9.89
N ALA A 52 -42.75 -34.36 9.68
CA ALA A 52 -42.96 -33.08 10.37
C ALA A 52 -44.04 -33.12 11.47
N ALA A 53 -44.09 -32.00 12.23
CA ALA A 53 -45.26 -31.32 12.83
C ALA A 53 -45.62 -31.53 14.32
N ALA A 54 -45.58 -30.42 15.09
CA ALA A 54 -46.60 -30.02 16.08
C ALA A 54 -46.53 -28.47 16.30
N GLY A 55 -47.70 -27.85 16.49
CA GLY A 55 -48.01 -26.43 16.30
C GLY A 55 -47.84 -25.47 17.51
N PRO A 56 -48.58 -24.32 17.56
CA PRO A 56 -48.09 -23.02 18.05
C PRO A 56 -48.72 -22.51 19.37
N VAL A 57 -48.11 -21.48 20.00
CA VAL A 57 -48.60 -20.78 21.22
C VAL A 57 -48.26 -19.26 21.14
N PRO A 58 -49.08 -18.33 21.72
CA PRO A 58 -49.35 -17.00 21.16
C PRO A 58 -48.66 -15.79 21.83
N VAL A 59 -48.93 -14.63 21.22
CA VAL A 59 -48.49 -13.24 21.45
C VAL A 59 -49.18 -12.54 22.64
N ALA A 60 -48.45 -11.72 23.41
CA ALA A 60 -48.80 -10.33 23.78
C ALA A 60 -47.84 -9.73 24.83
N SER A 61 -47.24 -8.55 24.55
CA SER A 61 -47.53 -7.27 25.22
C SER A 61 -46.43 -6.21 24.98
N ASP A 62 -46.87 -4.97 24.77
CA ASP A 62 -46.23 -3.72 24.36
C ASP A 62 -44.79 -3.37 24.83
N PRO A 63 -44.01 -2.62 24.03
CA PRO A 63 -42.76 -2.02 24.47
C PRO A 63 -42.99 -0.71 25.25
N VAL A 64 -42.46 -0.67 26.47
CA VAL A 64 -42.31 0.54 27.30
C VAL A 64 -41.20 1.42 26.68
N PRO A 65 -41.36 2.76 26.60
CA PRO A 65 -40.30 3.64 26.10
C PRO A 65 -39.15 3.69 27.12
N ALA A 66 -37.97 3.22 26.71
CA ALA A 66 -36.75 3.40 27.48
C ALA A 66 -36.38 4.89 27.48
N GLN A 67 -36.53 5.53 28.65
CA GLN A 67 -35.95 6.83 28.94
C GLN A 67 -34.43 6.73 28.78
N ILE A 68 -33.85 7.56 27.92
CA ILE A 68 -32.40 7.76 27.84
C ILE A 68 -32.00 8.49 29.11
N ALA A 69 -31.51 7.76 30.10
CA ALA A 69 -30.75 8.33 31.19
C ALA A 69 -29.40 8.77 30.64
N VAL A 70 -29.15 10.08 30.61
CA VAL A 70 -27.81 10.64 30.44
C VAL A 70 -27.03 10.26 31.70
N LEU A 71 -26.23 9.20 31.61
CA LEU A 71 -25.20 8.90 32.60
C LEU A 71 -24.02 9.82 32.30
N GLU A 72 -23.88 10.85 33.13
CA GLU A 72 -22.62 11.58 33.28
C GLU A 72 -21.52 10.56 33.61
N ARG A 73 -20.56 10.39 32.70
CA ARG A 73 -19.50 9.39 32.81
C ARG A 73 -18.39 9.99 33.69
N GLU A 74 -18.48 9.79 35.00
CA GLU A 74 -17.30 9.88 35.86
C GLU A 74 -16.23 8.90 35.36
N GLY A 75 -14.98 9.35 35.34
CA GLY A 75 -13.84 8.75 34.64
C GLY A 75 -13.82 7.23 34.65
N ALA A 76 -14.16 6.64 33.50
CA ALA A 76 -13.94 5.23 33.27
C ALA A 76 -12.44 4.93 33.45
N PRO A 77 -12.06 3.85 34.15
CA PRO A 77 -10.67 3.43 34.19
C PRO A 77 -10.15 3.27 32.76
N PRO A 78 -8.87 3.60 32.48
CA PRO A 78 -8.33 3.46 31.14
C PRO A 78 -8.61 2.04 30.65
N VAL A 79 -9.32 1.94 29.53
CA VAL A 79 -9.58 0.66 28.87
C VAL A 79 -8.19 0.11 28.55
N ALA A 80 -7.86 -1.05 29.13
CA ALA A 80 -6.58 -1.68 28.86
C ALA A 80 -6.51 -2.01 27.37
N ILE A 81 -5.63 -1.32 26.64
CA ILE A 81 -5.42 -1.57 25.22
C ILE A 81 -5.09 -3.05 25.04
N PRO A 82 -5.83 -3.79 24.18
CA PRO A 82 -5.54 -5.18 23.91
C PRO A 82 -4.09 -5.38 23.50
N ARG A 83 -3.44 -6.38 24.11
CA ARG A 83 -2.04 -6.69 23.85
C ARG A 83 -1.89 -8.14 23.40
N ALA A 84 -1.11 -8.35 22.35
CA ALA A 84 -0.67 -9.68 21.98
C ALA A 84 0.31 -10.23 23.02
N LEU A 85 0.00 -11.41 23.54
CA LEU A 85 0.85 -12.13 24.50
C LEU A 85 1.82 -13.09 23.80
N GLY A 86 1.47 -13.53 22.60
CA GLY A 86 2.27 -14.46 21.80
C GLY A 86 1.51 -14.94 20.57
N ALA A 87 2.22 -15.57 19.65
CA ALA A 87 1.68 -16.14 18.43
C ALA A 87 2.34 -17.49 18.22
N VAL A 88 1.53 -18.51 17.95
CA VAL A 88 2.01 -19.86 17.66
C VAL A 88 1.86 -20.09 16.16
N PRO A 89 2.94 -20.41 15.42
CA PRO A 89 2.83 -20.81 14.04
C PRO A 89 1.92 -22.04 13.93
N GLY A 90 0.85 -21.89 13.17
CA GLY A 90 -0.10 -22.94 12.85
C GLY A 90 0.25 -23.61 11.51
N LYS A 91 -0.78 -23.86 10.71
CA LYS A 91 -0.66 -24.54 9.42
C LYS A 91 0.05 -23.66 8.39
N VAL A 92 1.09 -24.19 7.76
CA VAL A 92 1.66 -23.61 6.54
C VAL A 92 0.77 -24.01 5.35
N ARG A 93 0.17 -23.03 4.69
CA ARG A 93 -0.72 -23.22 3.54
C ARG A 93 0.03 -23.10 2.21
N LEU A 94 1.02 -22.22 2.17
CA LEU A 94 1.93 -22.02 1.04
C LEU A 94 3.31 -21.67 1.58
N ASP A 95 4.35 -22.34 1.08
CA ASP A 95 5.75 -22.13 1.51
C ASP A 95 6.65 -21.93 0.30
N ALA A 96 6.27 -20.99 -0.55
CA ALA A 96 7.01 -20.58 -1.74
C ALA A 96 7.71 -19.23 -1.47
N PHE A 97 7.78 -18.35 -2.47
CA PHE A 97 8.37 -17.02 -2.31
C PHE A 97 7.50 -16.18 -1.36
N MET A 98 6.25 -15.93 -1.68
CA MET A 98 5.23 -15.51 -0.73
C MET A 98 4.70 -16.73 0.04
N LYS A 99 4.80 -16.66 1.36
CA LYS A 99 4.37 -17.63 2.35
C LYS A 99 3.00 -17.25 2.88
N VAL A 100 2.13 -18.24 2.99
CA VAL A 100 0.85 -18.12 3.70
C VAL A 100 0.87 -19.08 4.87
N ARG A 101 0.80 -18.52 6.08
CA ARG A 101 0.85 -19.29 7.33
C ARG A 101 -0.26 -18.81 8.25
N ASP A 102 -0.94 -19.76 8.87
CA ASP A 102 -1.89 -19.45 9.95
C ASP A 102 -1.11 -19.24 11.25
N PHE A 103 -1.53 -18.27 12.06
CA PHE A 103 -0.99 -18.03 13.39
C PHE A 103 -2.12 -18.05 14.40
N ASP A 104 -1.95 -18.78 15.50
CA ASP A 104 -2.84 -18.69 16.64
C ASP A 104 -2.32 -17.62 17.60
N LEU A 105 -2.96 -16.45 17.55
CA LEU A 105 -2.63 -15.29 18.35
C LEU A 105 -3.28 -15.40 19.73
N LEU A 106 -2.48 -15.27 20.79
CA LEU A 106 -2.95 -15.17 22.16
C LEU A 106 -3.10 -13.69 22.53
N VAL A 107 -4.33 -13.27 22.87
CA VAL A 107 -4.68 -11.87 23.12
C VAL A 107 -5.15 -11.71 24.54
N ALA A 108 -4.58 -10.75 25.27
CA ALA A 108 -5.14 -10.27 26.53
C ALA A 108 -6.17 -9.17 26.24
N ARG A 109 -7.42 -9.39 26.61
CA ARG A 109 -8.52 -8.41 26.53
C ARG A 109 -9.39 -8.51 27.77
N ASP A 110 -9.65 -7.37 28.41
CA ASP A 110 -10.52 -7.27 29.61
C ASP A 110 -10.15 -8.28 30.72
N GLY A 111 -8.86 -8.49 30.95
CA GLY A 111 -8.34 -9.44 31.95
C GLY A 111 -8.49 -10.92 31.59
N LYS A 112 -8.94 -11.25 30.37
CA LYS A 112 -9.02 -12.62 29.84
C LYS A 112 -8.02 -12.83 28.71
N VAL A 113 -7.53 -14.07 28.58
CA VAL A 113 -6.72 -14.49 27.44
C VAL A 113 -7.60 -15.25 26.46
N THR A 114 -7.69 -14.77 25.23
CA THR A 114 -8.42 -15.42 24.13
C THR A 114 -7.44 -15.82 23.02
N SER A 115 -7.82 -16.79 22.19
CA SER A 115 -7.05 -17.17 21.01
C SER A 115 -7.82 -16.79 19.73
N GLN A 116 -7.10 -16.25 18.74
CA GLN A 116 -7.62 -15.92 17.42
C GLN A 116 -6.68 -16.44 16.34
N THR A 117 -7.19 -17.20 15.39
CA THR A 117 -6.40 -17.63 14.22
C THR A 117 -6.37 -16.52 13.17
N VAL A 118 -5.17 -16.12 12.76
CA VAL A 118 -4.92 -15.07 11.77
C VAL A 118 -4.10 -15.66 10.63
N PRO A 119 -4.63 -15.73 9.39
CA PRO A 119 -3.84 -16.07 8.23
C PRO A 119 -2.96 -14.88 7.86
N VAL A 120 -1.65 -15.11 7.69
CA VAL A 120 -0.70 -14.06 7.35
C VAL A 120 0.00 -14.40 6.05
N HIS A 121 -0.05 -13.45 5.12
CA HIS A 121 0.81 -13.44 3.95
C HIS A 121 2.12 -12.70 4.28
N SER A 122 3.22 -13.33 3.90
CA SER A 122 4.60 -12.90 4.14
C SER A 122 5.48 -13.31 2.96
N ALA A 123 6.68 -12.77 2.81
CA ALA A 123 7.64 -13.23 1.81
C ALA A 123 9.06 -12.96 2.30
N PRO A 124 10.11 -13.75 1.96
CA PRO A 124 11.49 -13.44 2.32
C PRO A 124 11.81 -11.97 2.04
N GLY A 125 12.42 -11.30 3.02
CA GLY A 125 12.68 -9.87 2.94
C GLY A 125 11.40 -9.02 3.00
N HIS A 126 10.54 -9.29 3.99
CA HIS A 126 9.18 -8.73 4.14
C HIS A 126 9.09 -7.20 3.94
N ASN A 127 10.19 -6.48 4.11
CA ASN A 127 10.22 -5.04 4.05
C ASN A 127 10.73 -4.55 2.71
N SER A 128 10.23 -3.38 2.31
CA SER A 128 10.67 -2.69 1.11
C SER A 128 11.42 -1.43 1.52
N THR A 129 12.55 -1.17 0.88
CA THR A 129 13.17 0.15 0.84
C THR A 129 12.55 0.93 -0.30
N LEU A 130 12.06 2.14 -0.03
CA LEU A 130 11.62 3.07 -1.06
C LEU A 130 12.46 4.34 -0.98
N VAL A 131 12.92 4.84 -2.13
CA VAL A 131 13.84 5.97 -2.22
C VAL A 131 13.22 7.12 -3.02
N ALA A 132 13.03 8.27 -2.36
CA ALA A 132 12.78 9.53 -3.03
C ALA A 132 14.09 10.01 -3.68
N ALA A 133 14.32 9.59 -4.90
CA ALA A 133 15.44 10.04 -5.72
C ALA A 133 15.18 11.47 -6.21
N LEU A 134 16.12 12.37 -5.88
CA LEU A 134 16.07 13.79 -6.21
C LEU A 134 17.36 14.23 -6.92
N ILE A 135 17.22 15.04 -7.96
CA ILE A 135 18.33 15.87 -8.46
C ILE A 135 18.19 17.25 -7.82
N VAL A 136 19.27 17.72 -7.21
CA VAL A 136 19.36 19.04 -6.60
C VAL A 136 20.52 19.79 -7.22
N ASP A 137 20.24 20.93 -7.86
CA ASP A 137 21.24 21.78 -8.48
C ASP A 137 21.10 23.23 -7.97
N GLY A 138 21.97 23.59 -7.02
CA GLY A 138 22.01 24.92 -6.43
C GLY A 138 20.68 25.33 -5.81
N SER A 139 20.21 26.55 -6.12
CA SER A 139 18.96 27.10 -5.59
C SER A 139 17.70 26.67 -6.34
N ASN A 140 17.82 25.87 -7.40
CA ASN A 140 16.67 25.44 -8.19
C ASN A 140 15.74 24.54 -7.36
N PRO A 141 14.44 24.47 -7.72
CA PRO A 141 13.55 23.44 -7.19
C PRO A 141 14.16 22.05 -7.37
N PRO A 142 14.09 21.17 -6.36
CA PRO A 142 14.54 19.80 -6.51
C PRO A 142 13.70 19.08 -7.57
N GLN A 143 14.31 18.19 -8.34
CA GLN A 143 13.65 17.45 -9.41
C GLN A 143 13.46 15.99 -8.99
N PRO A 144 12.23 15.49 -8.84
CA PRO A 144 11.97 14.07 -8.62
C PRO A 144 12.43 13.24 -9.82
N VAL A 145 13.06 12.11 -9.52
CA VAL A 145 13.43 11.09 -10.50
C VAL A 145 12.56 9.86 -10.26
N LEU A 146 11.55 9.68 -11.12
CA LEU A 146 10.75 8.46 -11.18
C LEU A 146 11.40 7.45 -12.14
N LYS A 147 10.88 6.23 -12.18
CA LYS A 147 11.37 5.19 -13.11
C LYS A 147 10.33 4.78 -14.14
N ASP A 148 10.79 4.47 -15.34
CA ASP A 148 10.04 3.72 -16.35
C ASP A 148 10.08 2.21 -16.10
N GLY A 149 9.25 1.46 -16.84
CA GLY A 149 9.34 0.00 -16.87
C GLY A 149 8.81 -0.69 -15.61
N ASP A 150 7.98 -0.02 -14.80
CA ASP A 150 7.31 -0.65 -13.65
C ASP A 150 6.13 -1.50 -14.12
N MET A 151 6.44 -2.74 -14.52
CA MET A 151 5.51 -3.71 -15.11
C MET A 151 4.96 -4.66 -14.05
N ARG A 152 3.63 -4.78 -13.95
CA ARG A 152 2.98 -5.55 -12.87
C ARG A 152 1.76 -6.32 -13.36
N PHE A 153 1.80 -7.65 -13.24
CA PHE A 153 0.68 -8.51 -13.64
C PHE A 153 -0.56 -8.34 -12.75
N ALA A 154 -0.40 -7.97 -11.48
CA ALA A 154 -1.53 -7.68 -10.59
C ALA A 154 -2.41 -6.53 -11.11
N ARG A 155 -1.82 -5.53 -11.79
CA ARG A 155 -2.57 -4.42 -12.41
C ARG A 155 -3.46 -4.93 -13.55
N VAL A 156 -2.94 -5.81 -14.40
CA VAL A 156 -3.72 -6.44 -15.48
C VAL A 156 -4.90 -7.24 -14.90
N LEU A 157 -4.69 -7.97 -13.80
CA LEU A 157 -5.77 -8.68 -13.12
C LEU A 157 -6.83 -7.74 -12.52
N ALA A 158 -6.43 -6.53 -12.13
CA ALA A 158 -7.33 -5.48 -11.65
C ALA A 158 -7.96 -4.64 -12.78
N GLY A 159 -7.61 -4.89 -14.05
CA GLY A 159 -8.09 -4.13 -15.21
C GLY A 159 -7.39 -2.79 -15.43
N ASP A 160 -6.17 -2.63 -14.91
CA ASP A 160 -5.34 -1.43 -15.03
C ASP A 160 -4.16 -1.66 -16.01
N ALA A 161 -3.43 -0.59 -16.34
CA ALA A 161 -2.28 -0.65 -17.24
C ALA A 161 -1.16 -1.55 -16.68
N TYR A 162 -0.62 -2.41 -17.54
CA TYR A 162 0.47 -3.32 -17.18
C TYR A 162 1.73 -2.57 -16.74
N GLU A 163 2.12 -1.57 -17.54
CA GLU A 163 3.24 -0.67 -17.31
C GLU A 163 2.72 0.68 -16.78
N LYS A 164 3.33 1.17 -15.71
CA LYS A 164 3.18 2.54 -15.21
C LYS A 164 4.56 3.13 -14.90
N MET A 165 4.61 4.42 -14.62
CA MET A 165 5.79 4.98 -13.96
C MET A 165 5.88 4.39 -12.55
N GLY A 166 7.08 4.05 -12.10
CA GLY A 166 7.37 3.65 -10.73
C GLY A 166 8.20 4.71 -10.00
N PHE A 167 8.65 4.35 -8.81
CA PHE A 167 9.68 5.05 -8.05
C PHE A 167 10.75 4.04 -7.65
N VAL A 168 11.88 4.55 -7.15
CA VAL A 168 13.01 3.69 -6.81
C VAL A 168 12.69 2.85 -5.58
N ALA A 169 12.66 1.52 -5.70
CA ALA A 169 12.31 0.66 -4.58
C ALA A 169 12.76 -0.79 -4.72
N GLY A 170 13.24 -1.34 -3.60
CA GLY A 170 13.78 -2.69 -3.54
C GLY A 170 13.35 -3.45 -2.30
N ARG A 171 13.30 -4.77 -2.42
CA ARG A 171 12.95 -5.65 -1.29
C ARG A 171 14.19 -5.99 -0.47
N TRP A 172 13.98 -6.33 0.80
CA TRP A 172 15.08 -6.73 1.68
C TRP A 172 15.43 -8.22 1.52
N ASP A 173 15.68 -8.66 0.29
CA ASP A 173 15.93 -10.06 -0.04
C ASP A 173 17.42 -10.43 -0.13
N LYS A 174 18.31 -9.43 -0.24
CA LYS A 174 19.77 -9.63 -0.22
C LYS A 174 20.28 -9.85 1.21
N ALA A 175 20.80 -11.04 1.48
CA ALA A 175 21.28 -11.42 2.81
C ALA A 175 22.42 -10.50 3.31
N GLY A 176 22.26 -9.94 4.51
CA GLY A 176 23.27 -9.09 5.16
C GLY A 176 23.30 -7.64 4.66
N VAL A 177 22.41 -7.26 3.74
CA VAL A 177 22.26 -5.89 3.26
C VAL A 177 21.11 -5.22 4.02
N ASP A 178 21.34 -4.04 4.56
CA ASP A 178 20.29 -3.26 5.22
C ASP A 178 19.49 -2.43 4.20
N GLY A 179 18.42 -1.78 4.66
CA GLY A 179 17.58 -0.98 3.78
C GLY A 179 18.33 0.12 3.02
N SER A 180 19.41 0.67 3.57
CA SER A 180 20.20 1.71 2.89
C SER A 180 21.04 1.14 1.75
N GLY A 181 21.62 -0.05 1.95
CA GLY A 181 22.34 -0.77 0.89
C GLY A 181 21.42 -1.15 -0.26
N ILE A 182 20.21 -1.66 0.04
CA ILE A 182 19.18 -1.92 -0.98
C ILE A 182 18.86 -0.64 -1.75
N GLY A 183 18.62 0.48 -1.05
CA GLY A 183 18.29 1.74 -1.72
C GLY A 183 19.39 2.25 -2.66
N ILE A 184 20.66 2.03 -2.33
CA ILE A 184 21.80 2.40 -3.20
C ILE A 184 21.83 1.53 -4.46
N ASP A 185 21.65 0.22 -4.30
CA ASP A 185 21.63 -0.72 -5.41
C ASP A 185 20.50 -0.37 -6.39
N GLU A 186 19.28 -0.12 -5.88
CA GLU A 186 18.11 0.19 -6.72
C GLU A 186 18.25 1.51 -7.47
N ILE A 187 18.94 2.52 -6.91
CA ILE A 187 19.22 3.76 -7.66
C ILE A 187 20.07 3.44 -8.91
N ALA A 188 21.06 2.57 -8.79
CA ALA A 188 21.90 2.18 -9.91
C ALA A 188 21.12 1.29 -10.89
N GLU A 189 20.45 0.27 -10.37
CA GLU A 189 19.74 -0.75 -11.14
C GLU A 189 18.56 -0.16 -11.92
N GLU A 190 17.78 0.75 -11.32
CA GLU A 190 16.49 1.18 -11.87
C GLU A 190 16.53 2.52 -12.62
N VAL A 191 17.41 3.44 -12.21
CA VAL A 191 17.50 4.80 -12.79
C VAL A 191 18.89 5.16 -13.31
N GLY A 192 19.88 4.28 -13.19
CA GLY A 192 21.24 4.51 -13.74
C GLY A 192 21.97 5.65 -13.03
N GLY A 193 21.70 5.82 -11.73
CA GLY A 193 22.30 6.87 -10.92
C GLY A 193 23.20 6.36 -9.81
N HIS A 194 23.77 7.29 -9.06
CA HIS A 194 24.38 7.02 -7.78
C HIS A 194 24.04 8.14 -6.77
N ALA A 195 23.94 7.78 -5.49
CA ALA A 195 23.78 8.76 -4.43
C ALA A 195 25.05 9.61 -4.26
N LEU A 196 24.90 10.92 -4.08
CA LEU A 196 25.99 11.83 -3.72
C LEU A 196 26.52 11.52 -2.32
N GLU A 197 27.72 12.02 -1.99
CA GLU A 197 28.33 11.79 -0.68
C GLU A 197 27.43 12.31 0.44
N ASN A 198 27.08 11.46 1.42
CA ASN A 198 26.11 11.78 2.48
C ASN A 198 24.71 12.20 1.96
N GLY A 199 24.39 11.84 0.71
CA GLY A 199 23.17 12.20 0.01
C GLY A 199 21.99 11.25 0.28
N LEU A 200 22.21 10.14 0.99
CA LEU A 200 21.17 9.19 1.39
C LEU A 200 20.83 9.35 2.87
N ARG A 201 19.54 9.52 3.20
CA ARG A 201 19.06 9.62 4.59
C ARG A 201 17.72 8.91 4.78
N PRO A 202 17.50 8.25 5.94
CA PRO A 202 16.19 7.71 6.27
C PRO A 202 15.16 8.83 6.48
N LEU A 203 13.91 8.55 6.13
CA LEU A 203 12.77 9.47 6.24
C LEU A 203 11.76 8.98 7.29
N GLY A 204 12.17 9.05 8.55
CA GLY A 204 11.37 8.62 9.70
C GLY A 204 11.49 7.12 9.99
N GLU A 205 10.63 6.65 10.89
CA GLU A 205 10.54 5.24 11.23
C GLU A 205 9.89 4.41 10.12
N GLN A 206 10.15 3.10 10.15
CA GLN A 206 9.52 2.15 9.25
C GLN A 206 7.99 2.19 9.43
N LEU A 207 7.25 2.40 8.36
CA LEU A 207 5.78 2.47 8.41
C LEU A 207 5.15 1.12 8.75
N LEU A 208 3.88 1.18 9.19
CA LEU A 208 3.04 -0.02 9.25
C LEU A 208 2.89 -0.63 7.87
N PRO A 209 2.54 -1.93 7.80
CA PRO A 209 2.28 -2.58 6.54
C PRO A 209 1.22 -1.83 5.74
N SER A 210 1.52 -1.68 4.47
CA SER A 210 0.66 -1.02 3.48
C SER A 210 -0.66 -1.75 3.24
N MET A 211 -0.70 -3.05 3.54
CA MET A 211 -1.89 -3.91 3.52
C MET A 211 -2.05 -4.51 4.91
N PRO A 212 -2.39 -3.69 5.92
CA PRO A 212 -2.25 -4.05 7.34
C PRO A 212 -3.18 -5.18 7.77
N HIS A 213 -4.15 -5.57 6.94
CA HIS A 213 -5.06 -6.68 7.21
C HIS A 213 -4.63 -7.97 6.48
N GLU A 214 -3.81 -7.86 5.44
CA GLU A 214 -3.46 -8.95 4.55
C GLU A 214 -1.98 -9.34 4.62
N SER A 215 -1.10 -8.38 4.88
CA SER A 215 0.35 -8.52 4.73
C SER A 215 1.11 -7.88 5.87
N THR A 216 2.25 -8.47 6.20
CA THR A 216 3.25 -7.88 7.10
C THR A 216 4.24 -6.96 6.38
N GLU A 217 4.09 -6.75 5.07
CA GLU A 217 5.04 -5.98 4.25
C GLU A 217 5.07 -4.51 4.65
N ALA A 218 6.19 -4.03 5.18
CA ALA A 218 6.34 -2.68 5.72
C ALA A 218 7.45 -1.89 5.02
N ASP A 219 7.28 -0.58 4.94
CA ASP A 219 8.14 0.29 4.15
C ASP A 219 9.17 1.02 5.01
N GLN A 220 10.42 1.05 4.57
CA GLN A 220 11.43 1.99 5.03
C GLN A 220 11.68 3.04 3.94
N TYR A 221 11.45 4.30 4.28
CA TYR A 221 11.66 5.41 3.35
C TYR A 221 13.03 6.05 3.50
N PHE A 222 13.59 6.45 2.36
CA PHE A 222 14.82 7.22 2.25
C PHE A 222 14.65 8.37 1.27
N VAL A 223 15.40 9.44 1.47
CA VAL A 223 15.71 10.43 0.43
C VAL A 223 17.10 10.16 -0.08
N ALA A 224 17.29 10.23 -1.40
CA ALA A 224 18.60 10.19 -2.03
C ALA A 224 18.76 11.37 -2.98
N VAL A 225 19.79 12.18 -2.76
CA VAL A 225 20.24 13.15 -3.77
C VAL A 225 21.20 12.44 -4.70
N ILE A 226 20.85 12.36 -5.97
CA ILE A 226 21.53 11.49 -6.93
C ILE A 226 22.13 12.28 -8.09
N LYS A 227 23.07 11.63 -8.77
CA LYS A 227 23.54 12.01 -10.10
C LYS A 227 23.27 10.86 -11.06
N LEU A 228 22.70 11.19 -12.22
CA LEU A 228 22.46 10.26 -13.32
C LEU A 228 23.67 10.30 -14.26
N ASP A 229 24.49 9.25 -14.26
CA ASP A 229 25.67 9.17 -15.12
C ASP A 229 26.05 7.76 -15.60
N SER A 230 25.16 6.78 -15.39
CA SER A 230 25.30 5.40 -15.85
C SER A 230 24.07 4.93 -16.62
N SER A 231 24.19 3.80 -17.31
CA SER A 231 23.04 3.11 -17.91
C SER A 231 22.27 2.31 -16.87
N VAL A 232 20.96 2.22 -17.05
CA VAL A 232 20.09 1.34 -16.26
C VAL A 232 20.43 -0.13 -16.57
N THR A 233 20.62 -0.94 -15.53
CA THR A 233 21.00 -2.36 -15.67
C THR A 233 19.86 -3.32 -15.40
N GLY A 234 18.94 -2.93 -14.50
CA GLY A 234 17.93 -3.77 -13.88
C GLY A 234 18.49 -4.82 -12.92
N ASP A 235 17.59 -5.45 -12.15
CA ASP A 235 17.86 -6.43 -11.09
C ASP A 235 18.19 -7.85 -11.60
N GLY A 236 17.92 -8.10 -12.89
CA GLY A 236 18.06 -9.42 -13.52
C GLY A 236 17.00 -10.45 -13.09
N GLY A 237 16.03 -10.07 -12.25
CA GLY A 237 14.90 -10.88 -11.77
C GLY A 237 13.83 -11.15 -12.83
N GLY A 238 13.93 -10.48 -13.98
CA GLY A 238 13.13 -10.73 -15.17
C GLY A 238 11.78 -10.00 -15.20
N MET A 239 11.37 -9.36 -14.10
CA MET A 239 10.26 -8.40 -14.09
C MET A 239 10.64 -7.11 -14.81
N GLU A 240 11.91 -6.75 -14.71
CA GLU A 240 12.53 -5.59 -15.33
C GLU A 240 12.94 -5.89 -16.77
N ILE A 241 12.64 -4.95 -17.68
CA ILE A 241 12.93 -5.12 -19.11
C ILE A 241 13.98 -4.09 -19.54
N PRO A 242 15.23 -4.55 -19.79
CA PRO A 242 16.26 -3.70 -20.36
C PRO A 242 15.80 -3.01 -21.64
N GLY A 243 16.02 -1.70 -21.72
CA GLY A 243 15.58 -0.84 -22.83
C GLY A 243 14.16 -0.28 -22.71
N GLN A 244 13.39 -0.67 -21.69
CA GLN A 244 12.11 -0.04 -21.30
C GLN A 244 12.15 0.58 -19.90
N MET A 245 13.29 0.48 -19.23
CA MET A 245 13.54 1.19 -17.98
C MET A 245 14.41 2.42 -18.24
N GLY A 246 14.24 3.42 -17.39
CA GLY A 246 14.91 4.70 -17.54
C GLY A 246 14.51 5.67 -16.44
N PRO A 247 15.36 6.66 -16.14
CA PRO A 247 14.99 7.76 -15.29
C PRO A 247 13.99 8.69 -15.98
N HIS A 248 12.95 9.06 -15.25
CA HIS A 248 12.04 10.15 -15.58
C HIS A 248 12.29 11.32 -14.63
N VAL A 249 13.11 12.28 -15.10
CA VAL A 249 13.34 13.54 -14.38
C VAL A 249 12.16 14.47 -14.64
N MET A 250 11.47 14.86 -13.58
CA MET A 250 10.28 15.71 -13.64
C MET A 250 10.48 16.98 -12.82
N THR A 251 9.67 18.00 -13.10
CA THR A 251 9.41 19.05 -12.10
C THR A 251 8.57 18.48 -10.95
N LEU A 252 8.57 19.14 -9.80
CA LEU A 252 7.70 18.74 -8.68
C LEU A 252 6.22 18.79 -9.05
N GLU A 253 5.79 19.78 -9.83
CA GLU A 253 4.40 19.89 -10.26
C GLU A 253 3.99 18.70 -11.14
N GLU A 254 4.80 18.37 -12.15
CA GLU A 254 4.55 17.22 -13.03
C GLU A 254 4.55 15.88 -12.26
N GLY A 255 5.51 15.70 -11.34
CA GLY A 255 5.65 14.47 -10.55
C GLY A 255 4.45 14.24 -9.64
N PHE A 256 4.04 15.25 -8.85
CA PHE A 256 2.88 15.13 -7.97
C PHE A 256 1.57 15.03 -8.73
N GLN A 257 1.43 15.73 -9.86
CA GLN A 257 0.27 15.56 -10.73
C GLN A 257 0.17 14.13 -11.27
N ALA A 258 1.30 13.52 -11.67
CA ALA A 258 1.32 12.12 -12.10
C ALA A 258 0.87 11.14 -11.00
N MET A 259 1.23 11.41 -9.74
CA MET A 259 0.77 10.61 -8.61
C MET A 259 -0.75 10.75 -8.39
N ASN A 260 -1.28 11.98 -8.45
CA ASN A 260 -2.70 12.27 -8.26
C ASN A 260 -3.59 11.68 -9.36
N GLU A 261 -3.08 11.62 -10.59
CA GLU A 261 -3.75 11.05 -11.76
C GLU A 261 -3.63 9.52 -11.85
N GLY A 262 -2.90 8.88 -10.92
CA GLY A 262 -2.69 7.43 -10.93
C GLY A 262 -1.81 6.93 -12.07
N ARG A 263 -1.00 7.83 -12.69
CA ARG A 263 0.01 7.48 -13.70
C ARG A 263 1.25 6.80 -13.09
N VAL A 264 1.47 7.02 -11.80
CA VAL A 264 2.50 6.35 -11.01
C VAL A 264 1.89 5.14 -10.30
N GLY A 265 2.51 3.98 -10.43
CA GLY A 265 2.20 2.79 -9.64
C GLY A 265 2.42 3.06 -8.15
N ASP A 266 1.50 2.60 -7.30
CA ASP A 266 1.52 2.85 -5.84
C ASP A 266 1.69 4.34 -5.51
N SER A 267 0.98 5.20 -6.25
CA SER A 267 1.06 6.66 -6.12
C SER A 267 0.96 7.20 -4.70
N ALA A 268 0.21 6.56 -3.80
CA ALA A 268 0.11 6.97 -2.40
C ALA A 268 1.42 6.80 -1.63
N ARG A 269 2.10 5.64 -1.78
CA ARG A 269 3.42 5.41 -1.17
C ARG A 269 4.45 6.37 -1.76
N CYS A 270 4.45 6.52 -3.09
CA CYS A 270 5.34 7.42 -3.80
C CYS A 270 5.19 8.87 -3.30
N ARG A 271 3.95 9.32 -3.14
CA ARG A 271 3.62 10.66 -2.67
C ARG A 271 4.13 10.91 -1.25
N VAL A 272 3.83 10.01 -0.31
CA VAL A 272 4.32 10.12 1.08
C VAL A 272 5.84 10.18 1.11
N MET A 273 6.49 9.30 0.36
CA MET A 273 7.95 9.24 0.27
C MET A 273 8.54 10.57 -0.23
N TYR A 274 8.01 11.14 -1.31
CA TYR A 274 8.48 12.42 -1.84
C TYR A 274 8.12 13.61 -0.93
N ASN A 275 6.94 13.66 -0.34
CA ASN A 275 6.56 14.72 0.61
C ASN A 275 7.46 14.69 1.85
N ARG A 276 7.71 13.51 2.43
CA ARG A 276 8.70 13.36 3.52
C ARG A 276 10.08 13.83 3.09
N ALA A 277 10.52 13.52 1.86
CA ALA A 277 11.81 13.98 1.36
C ALA A 277 11.89 15.51 1.28
N LEU A 278 10.86 16.17 0.73
CA LEU A 278 10.78 17.63 0.64
C LEU A 278 10.78 18.29 2.02
N ASP A 279 10.00 17.77 2.95
CA ASP A 279 9.94 18.26 4.34
C ASP A 279 11.31 18.12 5.04
N SER A 280 11.98 16.98 4.83
CA SER A 280 13.30 16.68 5.38
C SER A 280 14.38 17.60 4.83
N ILE A 281 14.38 17.89 3.52
CA ILE A 281 15.35 18.80 2.90
C ILE A 281 14.99 20.29 3.08
N GLY A 282 13.82 20.59 3.66
CA GLY A 282 13.37 21.95 3.87
C GLY A 282 12.98 22.67 2.58
N TYR A 283 12.37 21.98 1.63
CA TYR A 283 11.80 22.59 0.44
C TYR A 283 10.27 22.63 0.55
N ILE A 284 9.67 23.83 0.52
CA ILE A 284 8.21 24.00 0.56
C ILE A 284 7.70 24.20 -0.86
N ARG A 285 7.13 23.14 -1.43
CA ARG A 285 6.69 23.09 -2.83
C ARG A 285 5.60 24.13 -3.15
N GLU A 286 4.64 24.32 -2.25
CA GLU A 286 3.50 25.24 -2.42
C GLU A 286 3.93 26.72 -2.48
N LEU A 287 5.13 27.01 -1.98
CA LEU A 287 5.77 28.32 -2.00
C LEU A 287 6.90 28.41 -3.04
N GLY A 288 7.43 27.26 -3.47
CA GLY A 288 8.57 27.18 -4.38
C GLY A 288 9.89 27.64 -3.76
N VAL A 289 10.06 27.50 -2.44
CA VAL A 289 11.21 28.05 -1.70
C VAL A 289 11.90 27.03 -0.79
N TRP A 290 13.20 27.24 -0.61
CA TRP A 290 13.99 26.59 0.44
C TRP A 290 13.80 27.35 1.76
N VAL A 291 13.45 26.66 2.83
CA VAL A 291 13.31 27.29 4.17
C VAL A 291 14.61 27.91 4.63
N HIS A 292 15.75 27.34 4.22
CA HIS A 292 17.11 27.80 4.50
C HIS A 292 17.37 29.23 4.01
N ASP A 293 16.64 29.67 2.98
CA ASP A 293 16.80 31.00 2.38
C ASP A 293 15.86 32.05 3.00
N VAL A 294 14.93 31.62 3.87
CA VAL A 294 13.90 32.48 4.46
C VAL A 294 13.86 32.31 5.98
N PRO A 295 14.57 33.15 6.76
CA PRO A 295 14.71 33.00 8.21
C PRO A 295 13.37 32.88 8.98
N ALA A 296 12.34 33.59 8.53
CA ALA A 296 11.01 33.54 9.14
C ALA A 296 10.33 32.16 8.97
N LEU A 297 10.56 31.49 7.84
CA LEU A 297 10.09 30.12 7.61
C LEU A 297 10.96 29.12 8.38
N ALA A 298 12.30 29.26 8.31
CA ALA A 298 13.23 28.40 9.03
C ALA A 298 12.97 28.35 10.54
N ALA A 299 12.60 29.48 11.16
CA ALA A 299 12.30 29.56 12.59
C ALA A 299 11.03 28.78 13.01
N ARG A 300 10.18 28.42 12.06
CA ARG A 300 8.89 27.73 12.29
C ARG A 300 8.85 26.32 11.73
N HIS A 301 9.73 26.00 10.78
CA HIS A 301 9.70 24.73 10.05
C HIS A 301 9.88 23.54 10.98
N SER A 302 8.97 22.59 10.88
CA SER A 302 9.04 21.28 11.51
C SER A 302 9.07 20.21 10.43
N THR A 303 9.96 19.24 10.57
CA THR A 303 9.99 18.05 9.72
C THR A 303 8.92 17.02 10.11
N LEU A 304 8.14 17.29 11.16
CA LEU A 304 7.10 16.39 11.69
C LEU A 304 7.68 15.00 12.02
N GLY A 305 8.82 14.94 12.70
CA GLY A 305 9.39 13.68 13.19
C GLY A 305 10.44 13.01 12.28
N LEU A 306 10.80 13.61 11.15
CA LEU A 306 11.81 13.04 10.23
C LEU A 306 13.26 13.37 10.62
N GLY A 307 13.49 13.94 11.82
CA GLY A 307 14.80 14.42 12.27
C GLY A 307 15.09 15.87 11.87
N PRO A 308 16.35 16.34 12.00
CA PRO A 308 16.70 17.72 11.69
C PRO A 308 16.58 18.02 10.18
N VAL A 309 16.14 19.23 9.87
CA VAL A 309 16.09 19.75 8.49
C VAL A 309 17.50 19.72 7.89
N TRP A 310 17.61 19.31 6.64
CA TRP A 310 18.87 19.12 5.93
C TRP A 310 18.95 20.01 4.69
N ASP A 311 20.08 20.69 4.45
CA ASP A 311 20.30 21.38 3.16
C ASP A 311 21.19 20.53 2.24
N PRO A 312 20.65 19.92 1.17
CA PRO A 312 21.41 19.10 0.24
C PRO A 312 22.15 19.89 -0.85
N ARG A 313 21.98 21.21 -0.96
CA ARG A 313 22.48 22.00 -2.11
C ARG A 313 24.01 22.11 -2.18
N HIS A 314 24.70 21.64 -1.15
CA HIS A 314 26.16 21.70 -1.02
C HIS A 314 26.85 20.33 -1.09
N LEU A 315 26.09 19.27 -1.40
CA LEU A 315 26.65 17.93 -1.53
C LEU A 315 27.60 17.85 -2.72
N LYS A 316 28.60 16.99 -2.58
CA LYS A 316 29.59 16.72 -3.62
C LYS A 316 29.36 15.31 -4.18
N PRO A 317 29.73 15.06 -5.44
CA PRO A 317 29.88 13.69 -5.93
C PRO A 317 30.77 12.90 -4.97
N ALA A 318 30.33 11.69 -4.60
CA ALA A 318 31.18 10.80 -3.83
C ALA A 318 32.48 10.53 -4.61
N PRO A 319 33.64 10.46 -3.94
CA PRO A 319 34.87 10.08 -4.60
C PRO A 319 34.68 8.67 -5.20
N ARG A 320 34.76 8.57 -6.52
CA ARG A 320 34.74 7.28 -7.22
C ARG A 320 35.84 6.42 -6.61
N SER A 321 35.50 5.26 -6.06
CA SER A 321 36.50 4.27 -5.67
C SER A 321 37.30 3.95 -6.94
N SER A 322 38.63 4.06 -6.88
CA SER A 322 39.53 3.78 -8.00
C SER A 322 39.55 2.32 -8.47
N GLU A 323 38.61 1.51 -7.98
CA GLU A 323 38.24 0.17 -8.48
C GLU A 323 36.88 0.26 -9.19
N GLU A 324 36.64 1.32 -9.97
CA GLU A 324 35.66 1.23 -11.05
C GLU A 324 36.16 0.09 -11.95
N HIS A 325 35.50 -1.06 -11.88
CA HIS A 325 35.47 -1.98 -13.00
C HIS A 325 35.23 -1.09 -14.22
N GLU A 326 36.20 -1.02 -15.14
CA GLU A 326 35.94 -0.54 -16.48
C GLU A 326 34.70 -1.32 -16.92
N GLU A 327 33.55 -0.65 -16.94
CA GLU A 327 32.40 -1.12 -17.69
C GLU A 327 32.96 -1.34 -19.08
N LYS A 328 33.23 -2.60 -19.42
CA LYS A 328 33.04 -3.02 -20.79
C LYS A 328 31.58 -2.66 -21.04
N GLY A 329 31.38 -1.49 -21.64
CA GLY A 329 30.09 -1.05 -22.13
C GLY A 329 29.66 -2.12 -23.12
N ASP A 330 29.00 -3.15 -22.60
CA ASP A 330 28.27 -4.06 -23.44
C ASP A 330 27.27 -3.17 -24.17
N PRO A 331 27.22 -3.26 -25.51
CA PRO A 331 26.34 -2.43 -26.30
C PRO A 331 24.93 -2.53 -25.70
N ALA A 332 24.29 -1.37 -25.52
CA ALA A 332 22.92 -1.30 -25.04
C ALA A 332 22.12 -2.41 -25.72
N PRO A 333 21.45 -3.30 -24.95
CA PRO A 333 20.75 -4.42 -25.54
C PRO A 333 19.83 -3.89 -26.65
N PRO A 334 19.76 -4.56 -27.83
CA PRO A 334 18.95 -4.08 -28.94
C PRO A 334 17.53 -3.82 -28.42
N PRO A 335 16.84 -2.77 -28.92
CA PRO A 335 15.55 -2.38 -28.40
C PRO A 335 14.63 -3.60 -28.40
N ALA A 336 14.30 -4.05 -27.19
CA ALA A 336 13.35 -5.13 -27.01
C ALA A 336 12.04 -4.69 -27.65
N GLU A 337 11.31 -5.65 -28.23
CA GLU A 337 9.93 -5.40 -28.61
C GLU A 337 9.18 -4.79 -27.41
N LYS A 338 8.52 -3.64 -27.61
CA LYS A 338 7.87 -2.91 -26.50
C LYS A 338 6.81 -3.81 -25.89
N VAL A 339 6.96 -4.11 -24.60
CA VAL A 339 6.04 -4.98 -23.86
C VAL A 339 4.94 -4.09 -23.33
N ASP A 340 3.69 -4.50 -23.56
CA ASP A 340 2.52 -3.73 -23.16
C ASP A 340 1.56 -4.55 -22.29
N ASN A 341 1.88 -5.82 -22.04
CA ASN A 341 1.01 -6.73 -21.31
C ASN A 341 1.79 -7.83 -20.56
N GLY A 342 1.11 -8.46 -19.61
CA GLY A 342 1.53 -9.72 -19.00
C GLY A 342 0.50 -10.81 -19.29
N LEU A 343 0.96 -12.04 -19.48
CA LEU A 343 0.11 -13.21 -19.68
C LEU A 343 0.20 -14.15 -18.49
N LEU A 344 -0.95 -14.60 -18.02
CA LEU A 344 -1.04 -15.73 -17.10
C LEU A 344 -0.97 -17.03 -17.89
N LEU A 345 0.08 -17.81 -17.65
CA LEU A 345 0.31 -19.08 -18.35
C LEU A 345 -0.23 -20.27 -17.56
N SER A 346 -0.07 -20.24 -16.24
CA SER A 346 -0.68 -21.19 -15.30
C SER A 346 -0.89 -20.52 -13.95
N CYS A 347 -1.85 -21.02 -13.16
CA CYS A 347 -2.15 -20.46 -11.85
C CYS A 347 -2.75 -21.53 -10.93
N GLU A 348 -2.20 -21.66 -9.73
CA GLU A 348 -2.87 -22.25 -8.59
C GLU A 348 -3.48 -21.15 -7.72
N ARG A 349 -4.72 -21.37 -7.26
CA ARG A 349 -5.47 -20.44 -6.41
C ARG A 349 -5.56 -21.01 -5.01
N ILE A 350 -5.02 -20.28 -4.04
CA ILE A 350 -4.93 -20.71 -2.65
C ILE A 350 -5.75 -19.73 -1.80
N PRO A 351 -6.94 -20.13 -1.30
CA PRO A 351 -7.75 -19.28 -0.44
C PRO A 351 -7.00 -18.92 0.86
N VAL A 352 -6.95 -17.62 1.17
CA VAL A 352 -6.28 -17.10 2.38
C VAL A 352 -7.33 -16.75 3.43
N SER A 353 -8.25 -15.85 3.10
CA SER A 353 -9.34 -15.38 3.95
C SER A 353 -10.52 -14.93 3.09
N ASP A 354 -11.58 -14.42 3.72
CA ASP A 354 -12.80 -13.99 3.02
C ASP A 354 -12.53 -12.85 2.03
N GLY A 355 -12.68 -13.17 0.74
CA GLY A 355 -12.36 -12.28 -0.38
C GLY A 355 -10.87 -12.06 -0.64
N VAL A 356 -10.00 -12.90 -0.10
CA VAL A 356 -8.54 -12.86 -0.33
C VAL A 356 -8.03 -14.21 -0.81
N THR A 357 -7.37 -14.22 -1.98
CA THR A 357 -6.78 -15.41 -2.61
C THR A 357 -5.34 -15.15 -2.98
N MET A 358 -4.46 -16.08 -2.64
CA MET A 358 -3.10 -16.10 -3.16
C MET A 358 -3.08 -16.80 -4.52
N LEU A 359 -2.54 -16.14 -5.53
CA LEU A 359 -2.31 -16.71 -6.85
C LEU A 359 -0.84 -17.14 -6.94
N ASP A 360 -0.57 -18.45 -6.95
CA ASP A 360 0.74 -18.98 -7.31
C ASP A 360 0.79 -19.19 -8.82
N ALA A 361 1.36 -18.22 -9.53
CA ALA A 361 1.24 -18.07 -10.96
C ALA A 361 2.56 -18.28 -11.70
N VAL A 362 2.46 -18.66 -12.97
CA VAL A 362 3.53 -18.51 -13.95
C VAL A 362 3.05 -17.48 -14.96
N THR A 363 3.80 -16.39 -15.09
CA THR A 363 3.49 -15.28 -15.98
C THR A 363 4.57 -15.09 -17.04
N SER A 364 4.27 -14.36 -18.12
CA SER A 364 5.25 -13.91 -19.10
C SER A 364 4.92 -12.50 -19.55
N HIS A 365 5.96 -11.68 -19.76
CA HIS A 365 5.83 -10.46 -20.55
C HIS A 365 5.32 -10.77 -21.94
N ALA A 366 4.47 -9.88 -22.46
CA ALA A 366 3.77 -10.07 -23.71
C ALA A 366 3.62 -8.78 -24.51
N VAL A 367 3.44 -8.97 -25.82
CA VAL A 367 3.03 -7.92 -26.76
C VAL A 367 1.64 -8.32 -27.25
N GLY A 368 0.62 -7.58 -26.80
CA GLY A 368 -0.77 -8.01 -26.87
C GLY A 368 -0.96 -9.37 -26.18
N ASP A 369 -1.41 -10.37 -26.96
CA ASP A 369 -1.68 -11.74 -26.47
C ASP A 369 -0.51 -12.72 -26.73
N ARG A 370 0.67 -12.23 -27.16
CA ARG A 370 1.82 -13.07 -27.50
C ARG A 370 2.92 -12.96 -26.45
N PRO A 371 3.34 -14.06 -25.79
CA PRO A 371 4.47 -14.03 -24.87
C PRO A 371 5.77 -13.77 -25.64
N VAL A 372 6.61 -12.87 -25.12
CA VAL A 372 7.89 -12.46 -25.75
C VAL A 372 9.12 -12.68 -24.88
N ARG A 373 8.92 -13.07 -23.61
CA ARG A 373 10.01 -13.40 -22.67
C ARG A 373 9.82 -14.79 -22.08
N LYS A 374 10.85 -15.22 -21.35
CA LYS A 374 10.80 -16.48 -20.61
C LYS A 374 9.71 -16.39 -19.53
N PRO A 375 8.89 -17.44 -19.37
CA PRO A 375 7.99 -17.56 -18.24
C PRO A 375 8.72 -17.41 -16.89
N MET A 376 8.10 -16.70 -15.96
CA MET A 376 8.60 -16.46 -14.60
C MET A 376 7.53 -16.84 -13.58
N LYS A 377 7.97 -17.30 -12.40
CA LYS A 377 7.06 -17.50 -11.28
C LYS A 377 6.68 -16.14 -10.72
N ASN A 378 5.41 -15.96 -10.41
CA ASN A 378 4.89 -14.74 -9.85
C ASN A 378 3.83 -15.11 -8.81
N GLN A 379 3.83 -14.43 -7.67
CA GLN A 379 2.86 -14.67 -6.63
C GLN A 379 2.14 -13.38 -6.33
N ILE A 380 0.80 -13.43 -6.38
CA ILE A 380 -0.04 -12.23 -6.37
C ILE A 380 -1.16 -12.43 -5.37
N LEU A 381 -1.30 -11.47 -4.47
CA LEU A 381 -2.44 -11.36 -3.58
C LEU A 381 -3.63 -10.78 -4.38
N GLN A 382 -4.61 -11.62 -4.70
CA GLN A 382 -5.85 -11.19 -5.31
C GLN A 382 -6.90 -10.93 -4.22
N VAL A 383 -7.50 -9.75 -4.26
CA VAL A 383 -8.62 -9.35 -3.41
C VAL A 383 -9.87 -9.06 -4.24
N ASP A 384 -11.05 -9.32 -3.68
CA ASP A 384 -12.34 -9.01 -4.32
C ASP A 384 -12.95 -7.66 -3.88
N TYR A 385 -12.12 -6.82 -3.27
CA TYR A 385 -12.50 -5.52 -2.70
C TYR A 385 -11.44 -4.45 -2.91
N GLY A 386 -11.86 -3.19 -2.85
CA GLY A 386 -11.00 -2.05 -2.56
C GLY A 386 -11.11 -1.62 -1.10
N ARG A 387 -10.31 -0.65 -0.68
CA ARG A 387 -10.44 0.02 0.63
C ARG A 387 -10.56 1.52 0.42
N ALA A 388 -11.39 2.20 1.20
CA ALA A 388 -11.42 3.65 1.28
C ALA A 388 -10.79 4.08 2.60
N LYS A 389 -9.72 4.89 2.55
CA LYS A 389 -9.27 5.68 3.69
C LYS A 389 -10.06 6.98 3.71
N VAL A 390 -10.71 7.27 4.83
CA VAL A 390 -11.58 8.43 5.00
C VAL A 390 -11.07 9.28 6.15
N ILE A 391 -10.67 10.51 5.84
CA ILE A 391 -10.26 11.48 6.85
C ILE A 391 -11.48 12.30 7.28
N THR A 392 -12.02 11.99 8.45
CA THR A 392 -13.07 12.79 9.08
C THR A 392 -12.41 14.01 9.75
N TYR A 393 -12.85 15.23 9.42
CA TYR A 393 -12.14 16.45 9.83
C TYR A 393 -13.05 17.66 10.05
N TYR A 394 -12.53 18.66 10.76
CA TYR A 394 -13.04 20.04 10.77
C TYR A 394 -11.87 21.02 10.83
N VAL A 395 -12.10 22.31 10.57
CA VAL A 395 -11.06 23.35 10.65
C VAL A 395 -11.28 24.23 11.88
N ASP A 396 -10.39 24.11 12.86
CA ASP A 396 -10.37 24.97 14.03
C ASP A 396 -9.69 26.32 13.71
N PRO A 397 -10.28 27.47 14.08
CA PRO A 397 -9.69 28.78 13.78
C PRO A 397 -8.32 29.05 14.40
N GLU A 398 -8.00 28.43 15.55
CA GLU A 398 -6.76 28.65 16.28
C GLU A 398 -5.73 27.54 16.02
N ARG A 399 -6.19 26.29 15.93
CA ARG A 399 -5.33 25.10 15.83
C ARG A 399 -5.15 24.60 14.40
N GLY A 400 -5.97 25.05 13.47
CA GLY A 400 -5.98 24.59 12.08
C GLY A 400 -6.80 23.31 11.89
N PRO A 401 -6.51 22.50 10.86
CA PRO A 401 -7.25 21.27 10.59
C PRO A 401 -7.12 20.27 11.73
N MET A 402 -8.28 19.79 12.20
CA MET A 402 -8.45 18.79 13.25
C MET A 402 -9.01 17.52 12.61
N VAL A 403 -8.46 16.36 12.94
CA VAL A 403 -8.81 15.07 12.32
C VAL A 403 -9.14 14.01 13.36
N HIS A 404 -10.06 13.12 13.00
CA HIS A 404 -10.38 11.95 13.79
C HIS A 404 -9.31 10.87 13.58
N ALA A 405 -8.71 10.41 14.67
CA ALA A 405 -7.79 9.29 14.70
C ALA A 405 -8.35 8.22 15.65
N GLY A 406 -8.86 7.14 15.07
CA GLY A 406 -9.53 6.07 15.78
C GLY A 406 -8.56 4.94 16.17
N ASP A 407 -8.89 4.24 17.25
CA ASP A 407 -8.19 3.03 17.67
C ASP A 407 -8.59 1.86 16.75
N VAL A 408 -7.65 1.40 15.91
CA VAL A 408 -7.86 0.30 14.96
C VAL A 408 -7.06 -0.93 15.37
N GLU A 409 -7.77 -2.06 15.50
CA GLU A 409 -7.15 -3.36 15.79
C GLU A 409 -6.50 -3.96 14.53
N ARG A 410 -5.20 -4.26 14.61
CA ARG A 410 -4.36 -4.83 13.56
C ARG A 410 -3.67 -6.12 14.03
N PRO A 411 -4.35 -7.28 14.02
CA PRO A 411 -3.77 -8.55 14.48
C PRO A 411 -2.50 -8.97 13.72
N VAL A 412 -2.38 -8.58 12.44
CA VAL A 412 -1.21 -8.86 11.60
C VAL A 412 0.05 -8.19 12.15
N MET A 413 -0.06 -7.03 12.82
CA MET A 413 1.08 -6.34 13.43
C MET A 413 1.70 -7.13 14.58
N ALA A 414 0.85 -7.74 15.41
CA ALA A 414 1.32 -8.59 16.47
C ALA A 414 2.05 -9.83 15.93
N VAL A 415 1.55 -10.42 14.85
CA VAL A 415 2.24 -11.54 14.19
C VAL A 415 3.58 -11.09 13.63
N LYS A 416 3.68 -9.89 13.03
CA LYS A 416 4.93 -9.34 12.48
C LYS A 416 6.03 -9.29 13.55
N GLY A 417 5.77 -8.63 14.67
CA GLY A 417 6.75 -8.49 15.75
C GLY A 417 7.21 -9.84 16.32
N LEU A 418 6.32 -10.84 16.37
CA LEU A 418 6.61 -12.17 16.91
C LEU A 418 7.28 -13.13 15.90
N ALA A 419 7.00 -12.98 14.60
CA ALA A 419 7.62 -13.77 13.55
C ALA A 419 9.08 -13.35 13.31
N LEU A 420 9.39 -12.04 13.42
CA LEU A 420 10.73 -11.52 13.18
C LEU A 420 11.72 -11.84 14.31
N ASP A 421 11.25 -12.07 15.53
CA ASP A 421 12.05 -12.60 16.64
C ASP A 421 12.65 -13.99 16.33
N GLN A 422 12.00 -14.78 15.47
CA GLN A 422 12.52 -16.08 15.01
C GLN A 422 13.62 -15.93 13.94
N GLU A 423 13.62 -14.82 13.20
CA GLU A 423 14.56 -14.54 12.11
C GLU A 423 15.77 -13.70 12.54
N ARG A 424 15.91 -13.39 13.84
CA ARG A 424 17.11 -12.82 14.52
C ARG A 424 17.75 -11.54 13.93
N THR A 425 17.11 -10.85 13.00
CA THR A 425 17.77 -9.76 12.24
C THR A 425 17.07 -8.39 12.37
N TYR A 426 16.02 -8.28 13.19
CA TYR A 426 15.16 -7.09 13.17
C TYR A 426 15.09 -6.39 14.54
N LYS A 427 14.98 -5.05 14.51
CA LYS A 427 14.81 -4.22 15.71
C LYS A 427 13.52 -4.59 16.43
N LYS A 428 13.41 -4.15 17.69
CA LYS A 428 12.22 -4.28 18.54
C LYS A 428 10.99 -3.71 17.82
N GLU A 429 10.21 -4.57 17.17
CA GLU A 429 8.95 -4.17 16.55
C GLU A 429 7.82 -4.14 17.58
N ASN A 430 6.83 -3.28 17.35
CA ASN A 430 5.74 -3.08 18.30
C ASN A 430 4.75 -4.26 18.24
N THR A 431 4.38 -4.76 19.42
CA THR A 431 3.45 -5.91 19.61
C THR A 431 2.03 -5.46 19.96
N GLU A 432 1.77 -4.16 19.95
CA GLU A 432 0.45 -3.58 20.20
C GLU A 432 -0.52 -3.95 19.08
N LEU A 433 -1.73 -4.37 19.49
CA LEU A 433 -2.79 -4.72 18.56
C LEU A 433 -3.54 -3.49 18.06
N VAL A 434 -3.63 -2.45 18.87
CA VAL A 434 -4.37 -1.24 18.54
C VAL A 434 -3.41 -0.14 18.18
N ARG A 435 -3.70 0.56 17.09
CA ARG A 435 -2.97 1.73 16.62
C ARG A 435 -3.94 2.82 16.22
N GLN A 436 -3.51 4.07 16.33
CA GLN A 436 -4.30 5.19 15.83
C GLN A 436 -4.22 5.24 14.30
N ASP A 437 -5.38 5.18 13.63
CA ASP A 437 -5.49 5.30 12.18
C ASP A 437 -6.71 6.15 11.78
N LEU A 438 -6.79 6.48 10.51
CA LEU A 438 -7.99 7.04 9.90
C LEU A 438 -9.09 5.99 9.78
N ASP A 439 -10.32 6.48 9.61
CA ASP A 439 -11.47 5.62 9.36
C ASP A 439 -11.32 4.89 8.01
N GLU A 440 -11.86 3.68 7.93
CA GLU A 440 -11.74 2.85 6.74
C GLU A 440 -13.02 2.11 6.39
N ALA A 441 -13.31 1.98 5.08
CA ALA A 441 -14.39 1.14 4.58
C ALA A 441 -13.89 0.16 3.51
N ARG A 442 -14.35 -1.10 3.59
CA ARG A 442 -14.16 -2.09 2.53
C ARG A 442 -15.17 -1.83 1.40
N LEU A 443 -14.67 -1.72 0.17
CA LEU A 443 -15.47 -1.42 -1.02
C LEU A 443 -15.61 -2.66 -1.89
N ARG A 444 -16.82 -2.97 -2.33
CA ARG A 444 -17.07 -4.04 -3.30
C ARG A 444 -16.61 -3.61 -4.69
N LEU A 445 -15.89 -4.50 -5.37
CA LEU A 445 -15.49 -4.27 -6.76
C LEU A 445 -16.70 -4.31 -7.70
N GLY A 446 -16.68 -3.45 -8.72
CA GLY A 446 -17.75 -3.34 -9.73
C GLY A 446 -18.95 -2.49 -9.31
N GLU A 447 -19.02 -2.07 -8.05
CA GLU A 447 -19.97 -1.07 -7.56
C GLU A 447 -19.31 0.33 -7.56
N ASP A 448 -20.13 1.39 -7.54
CA ASP A 448 -19.63 2.77 -7.48
C ASP A 448 -18.99 3.04 -6.10
N PRO A 449 -17.66 3.28 -6.02
CA PRO A 449 -17.00 3.53 -4.75
C PRO A 449 -17.46 4.82 -4.06
N ASP A 450 -17.88 5.85 -4.80
CA ASP A 450 -18.36 7.11 -4.18
C ASP A 450 -19.69 6.87 -3.44
N ALA A 451 -20.61 6.14 -4.07
CA ALA A 451 -21.89 5.77 -3.47
C ALA A 451 -21.72 4.88 -2.23
N GLN A 452 -20.77 3.93 -2.27
CA GLN A 452 -20.47 3.05 -1.13
C GLN A 452 -19.92 3.84 0.05
N VAL A 453 -18.99 4.77 -0.17
CA VAL A 453 -18.42 5.61 0.89
C VAL A 453 -19.46 6.57 1.45
N ALA A 454 -20.28 7.20 0.59
CA ALA A 454 -21.38 8.05 1.03
C ALA A 454 -22.45 7.30 1.84
N ALA A 455 -22.62 6.00 1.61
CA ALA A 455 -23.52 5.16 2.41
C ALA A 455 -22.91 4.70 3.74
N ALA A 456 -21.58 4.59 3.81
CA ALA A 456 -20.85 4.11 5.00
C ALA A 456 -20.58 5.23 6.03
N PHE A 457 -20.51 6.49 5.60
CA PHE A 457 -20.15 7.62 6.43
C PHE A 457 -21.27 8.66 6.50
N HIS A 458 -21.47 9.26 7.68
CA HIS A 458 -22.36 10.39 7.84
C HIS A 458 -21.74 11.64 7.19
N GLY A 459 -22.44 12.24 6.22
CA GLY A 459 -21.99 13.46 5.54
C GLY A 459 -22.00 13.33 4.02
N GLN A 460 -21.20 14.14 3.34
CA GLN A 460 -20.91 14.01 1.92
C GLN A 460 -19.39 13.91 1.72
N PRO A 461 -18.81 12.70 1.88
CA PRO A 461 -17.40 12.49 1.66
C PRO A 461 -16.98 12.94 0.26
N THR A 462 -15.92 13.73 0.19
CA THR A 462 -15.34 14.25 -1.04
C THR A 462 -14.11 13.43 -1.41
N ARG A 463 -14.07 12.91 -2.63
CA ARG A 463 -12.90 12.19 -3.14
C ARG A 463 -11.72 13.15 -3.31
N LEU A 464 -10.56 12.76 -2.78
CA LEU A 464 -9.35 13.57 -2.79
C LEU A 464 -8.42 13.28 -3.97
N ALA A 465 -8.35 12.03 -4.43
CA ALA A 465 -7.46 11.60 -5.51
C ALA A 465 -8.00 10.36 -6.24
N THR A 466 -7.32 10.00 -7.33
CA THR A 466 -7.52 8.70 -8.00
C THR A 466 -7.09 7.56 -7.08
N ALA A 467 -7.73 6.39 -7.23
CA ALA A 467 -7.35 5.21 -6.46
C ALA A 467 -5.89 4.80 -6.72
N SER A 468 -5.23 4.26 -5.70
CA SER A 468 -3.83 3.87 -5.72
C SER A 468 -3.65 2.40 -5.35
N THR A 469 -2.74 1.69 -6.00
CA THR A 469 -2.42 0.31 -5.65
C THR A 469 -1.75 0.24 -4.28
N ALA A 470 -2.10 -0.77 -3.47
CA ALA A 470 -1.65 -0.90 -2.08
C ALA A 470 -0.24 -1.48 -1.92
N SER A 471 0.23 -2.23 -2.91
CA SER A 471 1.55 -2.87 -2.94
C SER A 471 2.08 -2.88 -4.35
N SER A 472 3.41 -2.95 -4.47
CA SER A 472 4.22 -2.71 -5.67
C SER A 472 3.99 -3.77 -6.72
N GLY A 473 2.73 -3.86 -7.15
CA GLY A 473 2.12 -4.81 -8.05
C GLY A 473 2.17 -6.27 -7.66
N GLN A 474 2.28 -6.60 -6.36
CA GLN A 474 2.03 -7.95 -5.85
C GLN A 474 0.62 -8.11 -5.26
N SER A 475 -0.21 -7.07 -5.35
CA SER A 475 -1.61 -7.11 -4.90
C SER A 475 -2.55 -6.44 -5.88
N THR A 476 -3.77 -6.94 -5.99
CA THR A 476 -4.87 -6.28 -6.73
C THR A 476 -5.64 -5.28 -5.87
N LEU A 477 -5.21 -5.03 -4.62
CA LEU A 477 -5.88 -4.12 -3.70
C LEU A 477 -5.62 -2.66 -4.11
N TYR A 478 -6.69 -1.86 -4.16
CA TYR A 478 -6.64 -0.42 -4.35
C TYR A 478 -7.17 0.31 -3.12
N TYR A 479 -6.49 1.40 -2.76
CA TYR A 479 -6.96 2.40 -1.81
C TYR A 479 -7.61 3.57 -2.55
N HIS A 480 -8.74 4.02 -2.01
CA HIS A 480 -9.44 5.24 -2.40
C HIS A 480 -9.32 6.24 -1.25
N PHE A 481 -9.26 7.54 -1.57
CA PHE A 481 -8.96 8.59 -0.61
C PHE A 481 -10.10 9.59 -0.54
N TYR A 482 -10.66 9.79 0.65
CA TYR A 482 -11.78 10.70 0.86
C TYR A 482 -11.58 11.57 2.08
N ALA A 483 -12.17 12.77 2.04
CA ALA A 483 -12.32 13.64 3.20
C ALA A 483 -13.80 13.80 3.54
N ASN A 484 -14.13 13.78 4.83
CA ASN A 484 -15.49 13.99 5.32
C ASN A 484 -15.49 15.12 6.34
N GLU A 485 -15.95 16.30 5.93
CA GLU A 485 -16.03 17.47 6.81
C GLU A 485 -17.23 17.33 7.75
N VAL A 486 -17.01 17.53 9.04
CA VAL A 486 -18.02 17.42 10.10
C VAL A 486 -18.01 18.64 11.02
N PRO A 487 -19.04 18.86 11.84
CA PRO A 487 -18.99 19.86 12.90
C PRO A 487 -17.88 19.56 13.93
N PRO A 488 -17.43 20.57 14.70
CA PRO A 488 -16.45 20.37 15.77
C PRO A 488 -16.96 19.39 16.84
N GLU A 489 -16.15 18.39 17.16
CA GLU A 489 -16.43 17.35 18.15
C GLU A 489 -15.18 17.01 18.98
N ASP A 490 -15.39 16.42 20.17
CA ASP A 490 -14.33 15.94 21.05
C ASP A 490 -13.60 14.73 20.44
N GLY A 491 -12.33 14.53 20.79
CA GLY A 491 -11.53 13.38 20.36
C GLY A 491 -10.77 13.58 19.04
N PHE A 492 -10.88 14.74 18.40
CA PHE A 492 -10.07 15.10 17.23
C PHE A 492 -8.69 15.60 17.65
N VAL A 493 -7.68 15.26 16.85
CA VAL A 493 -6.28 15.68 17.03
C VAL A 493 -5.86 16.63 15.91
N PRO A 494 -4.93 17.58 16.13
CA PRO A 494 -4.40 18.40 15.05
C PRO A 494 -3.77 17.54 13.95
N LEU A 495 -4.08 17.84 12.70
CA LEU A 495 -3.60 17.09 11.52
C LEU A 495 -2.07 16.93 11.50
N HIS A 496 -1.33 17.98 11.87
CA HIS A 496 0.14 17.94 11.91
C HIS A 496 0.69 17.01 13.01
N GLU A 497 -0.04 16.83 14.13
CA GLU A 497 0.34 15.89 15.19
C GLU A 497 0.11 14.45 14.73
N PHE A 498 -0.99 14.20 14.02
CA PHE A 498 -1.25 12.88 13.43
C PHE A 498 -0.22 12.51 12.36
N ILE A 499 0.10 13.42 11.43
CA ILE A 499 1.19 13.22 10.45
C ILE A 499 2.52 12.94 11.17
N GLN A 500 2.83 13.70 12.23
CA GLN A 500 4.03 13.45 13.03
C GLN A 500 4.03 12.06 13.66
N ALA A 501 2.90 11.58 14.18
CA ALA A 501 2.77 10.24 14.74
C ALA A 501 2.92 9.12 13.69
N CYS A 502 2.44 9.34 12.46
CA CYS A 502 2.70 8.45 11.32
C CYS A 502 4.21 8.33 11.03
N ARG A 503 4.94 9.45 11.07
CA ARG A 503 6.36 9.54 10.72
C ARG A 503 7.31 9.07 11.82
N ALA A 504 6.99 9.39 13.08
CA ALA A 504 7.88 9.17 14.23
C ALA A 504 7.60 7.86 14.98
N ASP A 505 6.34 7.40 15.03
CA ASP A 505 5.92 6.27 15.87
C ASP A 505 5.30 5.12 15.07
N ALA A 506 5.27 5.25 13.74
CA ALA A 506 4.64 4.33 12.81
C ALA A 506 3.22 3.94 13.28
N GLN A 507 2.41 4.96 13.61
CA GLN A 507 1.04 4.73 14.09
C GLN A 507 0.09 4.31 12.96
N ALA A 508 0.34 4.76 11.73
CA ALA A 508 -0.51 4.47 10.59
C ALA A 508 0.27 3.92 9.39
N ASP A 509 -0.45 3.48 8.36
CA ASP A 509 0.12 3.05 7.09
C ASP A 509 0.30 4.23 6.12
N SER A 510 0.92 3.96 4.97
CA SER A 510 1.18 4.97 3.94
C SER A 510 -0.10 5.52 3.29
N ALA A 511 -1.18 4.75 3.23
CA ALA A 511 -2.45 5.22 2.67
C ALA A 511 -3.09 6.26 3.60
N ALA A 512 -2.97 6.09 4.92
CA ALA A 512 -3.44 7.06 5.89
C ALA A 512 -2.68 8.39 5.82
N GLU A 513 -1.33 8.34 5.78
CA GLU A 513 -0.52 9.56 5.62
C GLU A 513 -0.77 10.23 4.27
N ALA A 514 -0.90 9.47 3.18
CA ALA A 514 -1.24 10.02 1.87
C ALA A 514 -2.60 10.76 1.89
N THR A 515 -3.59 10.21 2.60
CA THR A 515 -4.91 10.86 2.79
C THR A 515 -4.76 12.19 3.52
N CYS A 516 -3.93 12.23 4.56
CA CYS A 516 -3.63 13.45 5.31
C CYS A 516 -2.96 14.50 4.41
N GLU A 517 -1.97 14.11 3.62
CA GLU A 517 -1.26 15.01 2.70
C GLU A 517 -2.19 15.54 1.60
N LEU A 518 -3.09 14.71 1.08
CA LEU A 518 -4.10 15.14 0.12
C LEU A 518 -5.09 16.14 0.74
N LEU A 519 -5.48 15.94 2.00
CA LEU A 519 -6.29 16.92 2.73
C LEU A 519 -5.54 18.24 2.90
N THR A 520 -4.24 18.22 3.23
CA THR A 520 -3.44 19.45 3.37
C THR A 520 -3.39 20.26 2.07
N GLU A 521 -3.27 19.60 0.92
CA GLU A 521 -3.36 20.28 -0.39
C GLU A 521 -4.74 20.85 -0.64
N ASN A 522 -5.80 20.10 -0.36
CA ASN A 522 -7.18 20.56 -0.54
C ASN A 522 -7.48 21.81 0.30
N LEU A 523 -6.99 21.85 1.54
CA LEU A 523 -7.16 22.96 2.47
C LEU A 523 -6.14 24.09 2.28
N GLN A 524 -5.18 23.95 1.35
CA GLN A 524 -4.05 24.87 1.19
C GLN A 524 -3.34 25.14 2.54
N TRP A 525 -3.08 24.07 3.30
CA TRP A 525 -2.47 24.09 4.62
C TRP A 525 -1.07 23.49 4.58
N LEU A 526 -0.12 24.11 5.30
CA LEU A 526 1.25 23.65 5.43
C LEU A 526 1.44 23.04 6.82
N PRO A 527 1.40 21.70 6.97
CA PRO A 527 1.48 21.07 8.28
C PRO A 527 2.83 21.33 8.97
N THR A 528 3.90 21.48 8.19
CA THR A 528 5.26 21.76 8.66
C THR A 528 5.43 23.17 9.23
N LEU A 529 4.57 24.13 8.84
CA LEU A 529 4.56 25.50 9.36
C LEU A 529 3.37 25.79 10.28
N ARG A 530 2.39 24.87 10.32
CA ARG A 530 1.11 24.99 11.04
C ARG A 530 0.37 26.29 10.66
N MET A 531 0.24 26.53 9.35
CA MET A 531 -0.46 27.70 8.80
C MET A 531 -0.95 27.44 7.38
N THR A 532 -1.79 28.32 6.85
CA THR A 532 -2.18 28.29 5.43
C THR A 532 -1.01 28.69 4.52
N VAL A 533 -1.07 28.25 3.26
CA VAL A 533 -0.13 28.67 2.20
C VAL A 533 -0.15 30.20 2.06
N GLU A 534 -1.32 30.83 2.17
CA GLU A 534 -1.45 32.29 2.09
C GLU A 534 -0.70 33.01 3.23
N GLN A 535 -0.88 32.56 4.47
CA GLN A 535 -0.14 33.11 5.62
C GLN A 535 1.36 32.92 5.46
N ALA A 536 1.81 31.77 4.94
CA ALA A 536 3.23 31.52 4.72
C ALA A 536 3.82 32.41 3.61
N ARG A 537 3.05 32.72 2.56
CA ARG A 537 3.47 33.68 1.50
C ARG A 537 3.74 35.07 2.06
N GLN A 538 3.03 35.50 3.11
CA GLN A 538 3.25 36.79 3.75
C GLN A 538 4.60 36.87 4.50
N LEU A 539 5.23 35.72 4.79
CA LEU A 539 6.54 35.64 5.42
C LEU A 539 7.69 35.69 4.40
N LEU A 540 7.40 35.61 3.10
CA LEU A 540 8.42 35.72 2.06
C LEU A 540 8.92 37.16 1.94
N PRO A 541 10.21 37.37 1.61
CA PRO A 541 10.70 38.70 1.27
C PRO A 541 9.87 39.27 0.12
N GLN A 542 9.38 40.51 0.28
CA GLN A 542 8.71 41.19 -0.82
C GLN A 542 9.76 41.43 -1.93
N LYS A 543 9.49 40.94 -3.14
CA LYS A 543 10.32 41.24 -4.30
C LYS A 543 10.18 42.75 -4.57
N GLU A 544 11.25 43.50 -4.33
CA GLU A 544 11.35 44.92 -4.71
C GLU A 544 11.28 45.12 -6.22
#